data_AF-A0A3C0QNR8-F1
#
_entry.id   AF-A0A3C0QNR8-F1
#
_cell.length_a   1.000
_cell.length_b   1.000
_cell.length_c   1.000
_cell.angle_alpha   90.00
_cell.angle_beta   90.00
_cell.angle_gamma   90.00
#
_symmetry.space_group_name_H-M   'P 1'
#
loop_
_entity.id
_entity.type
_entity.pdbx_description
1 polymer ?
#
loop_
_entity_poly.entity_id
_entity_poly.type
_entity_poly.pdbx_seq_one_letter_code
_entity_poly.pdbx_strand_id
1 'polypeptide(L)'
;MRKNKHVKGFTLVELIVVIAIIGVLASILLPSMLGYITKAKLSAANASAKTLFNAAMVACREEDVDKPIPAGIYSKSASGDIQFNDRLCYHVYSYFPKIKDAEWAVEIEEDVPVAACYQKEAGSDYVGTFPCVNSNTGVLSFEEALKIAKGEIDT
;
A
#
# COMPACT_ATOMS: atom_id res chain seq x y z
N MET A 1 -21.70 45.29 45.14
CA MET A 1 -20.41 44.74 45.62
C MET A 1 -20.05 43.50 44.79
N ARG A 2 -19.06 43.60 43.88
CA ARG A 2 -18.61 42.46 43.05
C ARG A 2 -17.46 41.77 43.79
N LYS A 3 -17.66 40.52 44.22
CA LYS A 3 -16.60 39.69 44.81
C LYS A 3 -15.62 39.30 43.68
N ASN A 4 -14.42 39.86 43.68
CA ASN A 4 -13.33 39.39 42.81
C ASN A 4 -13.00 37.96 43.21
N LYS A 5 -13.31 36.98 42.35
CA LYS A 5 -12.86 35.61 42.50
C LYS A 5 -11.36 35.60 42.24
N HIS A 6 -10.55 35.24 43.23
CA HIS A 6 -9.14 34.96 43.01
C HIS A 6 -9.02 33.86 41.95
N VAL A 7 -8.52 34.21 40.77
CA VAL A 7 -8.15 33.25 39.74
C VAL A 7 -6.89 32.57 40.25
N LYS A 8 -6.98 31.28 40.59
CA LYS A 8 -5.80 30.47 40.92
C LYS A 8 -4.94 30.36 39.66
N GLY A 9 -3.73 30.91 39.69
CA GLY A 9 -2.75 30.74 38.61
C GLY A 9 -2.13 29.34 38.66
N PHE A 10 -1.82 28.79 37.49
CA PHE A 10 -1.06 27.55 37.34
C PHE A 10 0.39 27.79 37.76
N THR A 11 1.00 26.89 38.53
CA THR A 11 2.40 27.07 38.92
C THR A 11 3.34 26.60 37.81
N LEU A 12 4.49 27.27 37.65
CA LEU A 12 5.52 26.81 36.69
C LEU A 12 6.05 25.43 37.06
N VAL A 13 6.07 25.10 38.36
CA VAL A 13 6.51 23.79 38.85
C VAL A 13 5.56 22.68 38.41
N GLU A 14 4.23 22.89 38.50
CA GLU A 14 3.25 21.94 37.99
C GLU A 14 3.45 21.67 36.50
N LEU A 15 3.78 22.70 35.71
CA LEU A 15 4.04 22.52 34.28
C LEU A 15 5.30 21.68 34.02
N ILE A 16 6.38 21.95 34.76
CA ILE A 16 7.67 21.27 34.60
C ILE A 16 7.55 19.77 34.94
N VAL A 17 6.84 19.42 36.01
CA VAL A 17 6.64 18.02 36.39
C VAL A 17 5.81 17.28 35.34
N VAL A 18 4.79 17.93 34.77
CA VAL A 18 3.94 17.32 33.74
C VAL A 18 4.72 17.02 32.46
N ILE A 19 5.50 17.98 31.94
CA ILE A 19 6.32 17.74 30.74
C ILE A 19 7.41 16.70 30.99
N ALA A 20 7.93 16.60 32.22
CA ALA A 20 8.91 15.58 32.59
C ALA A 20 8.30 14.17 32.51
N ILE A 21 7.09 13.96 33.04
CA ILE A 21 6.40 12.66 32.96
C ILE A 21 6.02 12.34 31.51
N ILE A 22 5.50 13.31 30.75
CA ILE A 22 5.17 13.12 29.32
C ILE A 22 6.43 12.73 28.53
N GLY A 23 7.59 13.34 28.82
CA GLY A 23 8.86 13.02 28.18
C GLY A 23 9.29 11.57 28.39
N VAL A 24 9.18 11.06 29.63
CA VAL A 24 9.51 9.65 29.95
C VAL A 24 8.58 8.70 29.20
N LEU A 25 7.26 8.95 29.22
CA LEU A 25 6.29 8.10 28.52
C LEU A 25 6.48 8.13 27.00
N ALA A 26 6.70 9.31 26.41
CA ALA A 26 6.91 9.47 24.98
C ALA A 26 8.16 8.73 24.49
N SER A 27 9.24 8.72 25.27
CA SER A 27 10.50 8.06 24.88
C SER A 27 10.37 6.55 24.67
N ILE A 28 9.48 5.88 25.42
CA ILE A 28 9.21 4.44 25.29
C ILE A 28 8.17 4.17 24.19
N LEU A 29 7.16 5.03 24.08
CA LEU A 29 6.03 4.84 23.16
C LEU A 29 6.42 5.05 21.68
N LEU A 30 7.18 6.11 21.39
CA LEU A 30 7.48 6.52 20.01
C LEU A 30 8.14 5.44 19.14
N PRO A 31 9.22 4.74 19.56
CA PRO A 31 9.87 3.74 18.71
C PRO A 31 8.93 2.57 18.38
N SER A 32 8.10 2.16 19.33
CA SER A 32 7.12 1.09 19.12
C SER A 32 6.04 1.49 18.12
N MET A 33 5.49 2.70 18.26
CA MET A 33 4.46 3.23 17.36
C MET A 33 4.93 3.36 15.92
N LEU A 34 6.18 3.76 15.68
CA LEU A 34 6.74 3.85 14.33
C LEU A 34 6.75 2.48 13.63
N GLY A 35 7.13 1.42 14.33
CA GLY A 35 7.09 0.05 13.79
C GLY A 35 5.67 -0.40 13.42
N TYR A 36 4.67 -0.08 14.26
CA TYR A 36 3.27 -0.41 13.97
C TYR A 36 2.73 0.34 12.75
N ILE A 37 3.06 1.62 12.60
CA ILE A 37 2.64 2.43 11.44
C ILE A 37 3.24 1.84 10.16
N THR A 38 4.52 1.49 10.18
CA THR A 38 5.22 0.86 9.04
C THR A 38 4.54 -0.44 8.63
N LYS A 39 4.27 -1.34 9.58
CA LYS A 39 3.55 -2.60 9.30
C LYS A 39 2.12 -2.38 8.81
N ALA A 40 1.41 -1.40 9.36
CA ALA A 40 0.05 -1.06 8.94
C ALA A 40 0.02 -0.54 7.49
N LYS A 41 0.98 0.30 7.11
CA LYS A 41 1.13 0.78 5.73
C LYS A 41 1.43 -0.35 4.76
N LEU A 42 2.38 -1.22 5.10
CA LEU A 42 2.73 -2.38 4.26
C LEU A 42 1.55 -3.36 4.12
N SER A 43 0.86 -3.64 5.23
CA SER A 43 -0.36 -4.46 5.22
C SER A 43 -1.47 -3.86 4.35
N ALA A 44 -1.66 -2.53 4.39
CA ALA A 44 -2.61 -1.84 3.52
C ALA A 44 -2.21 -1.90 2.04
N ALA A 45 -0.92 -1.82 1.74
CA ALA A 45 -0.40 -2.00 0.37
C ALA A 45 -0.65 -3.43 -0.13
N ASN A 46 -0.33 -4.46 0.67
CA ASN A 46 -0.60 -5.87 0.35
C ASN A 46 -2.11 -6.12 0.13
N ALA A 47 -2.98 -5.52 0.95
CA ALA A 47 -4.43 -5.61 0.77
C ALA A 47 -4.90 -4.94 -0.55
N SER A 48 -4.26 -3.84 -0.94
CA SER A 48 -4.54 -3.16 -2.21
C SER A 48 -4.06 -3.99 -3.40
N ALA A 49 -2.88 -4.64 -3.31
CA ALA A 49 -2.39 -5.59 -4.31
C ALA A 49 -3.34 -6.78 -4.49
N LYS A 50 -3.88 -7.32 -3.39
CA LYS A 50 -4.92 -8.36 -3.44
C LYS A 50 -6.20 -7.90 -4.14
N THR A 51 -6.61 -6.66 -3.87
CA THR A 51 -7.81 -6.07 -4.51
C THR A 51 -7.59 -5.92 -6.01
N LEU A 52 -6.41 -5.44 -6.43
CA LEU A 52 -5.99 -5.38 -7.82
C LEU A 52 -5.99 -6.77 -8.48
N PHE A 53 -5.38 -7.76 -7.83
CA PHE A 53 -5.35 -9.14 -8.33
C PHE A 53 -6.75 -9.68 -8.60
N ASN A 54 -7.68 -9.48 -7.65
CA ASN A 54 -9.07 -9.90 -7.83
C ASN A 54 -9.76 -9.13 -8.96
N ALA A 55 -9.49 -7.83 -9.11
CA ALA A 55 -10.04 -7.04 -10.20
C ALA A 55 -9.52 -7.52 -11.58
N ALA A 56 -8.23 -7.84 -11.67
CA ALA A 56 -7.65 -8.45 -12.88
C ALA A 56 -8.23 -9.84 -13.14
N MET A 57 -8.49 -10.64 -12.09
CA MET A 57 -9.13 -11.94 -12.22
C MET A 57 -10.54 -11.81 -12.81
N VAL A 58 -11.33 -10.86 -12.32
CA VAL A 58 -12.66 -10.59 -12.88
C VAL A 58 -12.55 -10.12 -14.32
N ALA A 59 -11.59 -9.23 -14.63
CA ALA A 59 -11.34 -8.76 -15.99
C ALA A 59 -11.08 -9.94 -16.94
N CYS A 60 -10.15 -10.85 -16.60
CA CYS A 60 -9.88 -12.04 -17.41
C CYS A 60 -11.11 -12.95 -17.57
N ARG A 61 -12.02 -13.01 -16.58
CA ARG A 61 -13.19 -13.91 -16.62
C ARG A 61 -14.40 -13.34 -17.33
N GLU A 62 -14.53 -12.02 -17.40
CA GLU A 62 -15.58 -11.33 -18.16
C GLU A 62 -15.26 -11.28 -19.67
N GLU A 63 -14.06 -11.67 -20.06
CA GLU A 63 -13.66 -11.77 -21.46
C GLU A 63 -14.43 -12.84 -22.22
N ASP A 64 -14.70 -12.53 -23.49
CA ASP A 64 -15.29 -13.49 -24.43
C ASP A 64 -14.19 -14.53 -24.75
N VAL A 65 -14.55 -15.81 -24.82
CA VAL A 65 -13.58 -16.92 -25.00
C VAL A 65 -12.69 -16.71 -26.25
N ASP A 66 -13.19 -15.97 -27.24
CA ASP A 66 -12.50 -15.68 -28.50
C ASP A 66 -11.45 -14.55 -28.42
N LYS A 67 -11.35 -13.82 -27.30
CA LYS A 67 -10.40 -12.69 -27.14
C LYS A 67 -9.77 -12.65 -25.73
N PRO A 68 -9.02 -13.69 -25.33
CA PRO A 68 -8.37 -13.72 -24.02
C PRO A 68 -7.35 -12.59 -23.88
N ILE A 69 -7.09 -12.19 -22.63
CA ILE A 69 -6.00 -11.24 -22.35
C ILE A 69 -4.68 -11.98 -22.55
N PRO A 70 -3.78 -11.52 -23.45
CA PRO A 70 -2.54 -12.23 -23.70
C PRO A 70 -1.67 -12.31 -22.46
N ALA A 71 -0.80 -13.32 -22.39
CA ALA A 71 0.15 -13.42 -21.30
C ALA A 71 1.13 -12.23 -21.33
N GLY A 72 1.45 -11.68 -20.15
CA GLY A 72 2.34 -10.55 -20.02
C GLY A 72 2.15 -9.77 -18.72
N ILE A 73 3.01 -8.77 -18.54
CA ILE A 73 2.95 -7.83 -17.43
C ILE A 73 2.19 -6.59 -17.89
N TYR A 74 1.17 -6.19 -17.15
CA TYR A 74 0.33 -5.03 -17.47
C TYR A 74 0.35 -4.00 -16.35
N SER A 75 0.34 -2.72 -16.72
CA SER A 75 0.23 -1.60 -15.78
C SER A 75 -0.62 -0.48 -16.37
N LYS A 76 -0.70 0.66 -15.67
CA LYS A 76 -1.34 1.88 -16.17
C LYS A 76 -0.60 2.59 -17.33
N SER A 77 0.65 2.23 -17.61
CA SER A 77 1.45 2.83 -18.68
C SER A 77 2.50 1.85 -19.20
N ALA A 78 2.61 1.72 -20.52
CA ALA A 78 3.63 0.87 -21.11
C ALA A 78 5.05 1.42 -20.86
N SER A 79 5.97 0.56 -20.42
CA SER A 79 7.39 0.90 -20.23
C SER A 79 8.23 -0.37 -20.24
N GLY A 80 9.20 -0.50 -21.15
CA GLY A 80 10.01 -1.72 -21.27
C GLY A 80 9.13 -2.94 -21.60
N ASP A 81 9.27 -4.01 -20.83
CA ASP A 81 8.48 -5.25 -20.95
C ASP A 81 7.04 -5.12 -20.39
N ILE A 82 6.72 -3.99 -19.75
CA ILE A 82 5.39 -3.71 -19.21
C ILE A 82 4.48 -3.21 -20.34
N GLN A 83 3.39 -3.93 -20.57
CA GLN A 83 2.39 -3.66 -21.59
C GLN A 83 1.24 -2.83 -21.02
N PHE A 84 0.55 -2.11 -21.90
CA PHE A 84 -0.69 -1.42 -21.58
C PHE A 84 -1.84 -2.06 -22.35
N ASN A 85 -2.90 -2.41 -21.64
CA ASN A 85 -4.11 -2.98 -22.23
C ASN A 85 -5.31 -2.16 -21.76
N ASP A 86 -5.94 -1.43 -22.70
CA ASP A 86 -7.08 -0.56 -22.43
C ASP A 86 -8.23 -1.28 -21.72
N ARG A 87 -8.50 -2.53 -22.11
CA ARG A 87 -9.63 -3.31 -21.60
C ARG A 87 -9.36 -3.78 -20.17
N LEU A 88 -8.20 -4.38 -19.92
CA LEU A 88 -7.79 -4.76 -18.57
C LEU A 88 -7.82 -3.54 -17.64
N CYS A 89 -7.24 -2.42 -18.08
CA CYS A 89 -7.21 -1.19 -17.31
C CYS A 89 -8.63 -0.67 -17.01
N TYR A 90 -9.55 -0.72 -17.97
CA TYR A 90 -10.93 -0.31 -17.77
C TYR A 90 -11.61 -1.13 -16.65
N HIS A 91 -11.52 -2.46 -16.70
CA HIS A 91 -12.10 -3.31 -15.66
C HIS A 91 -11.44 -3.04 -14.31
N VAL A 92 -10.11 -3.01 -14.23
CA VAL A 92 -9.38 -2.68 -13.00
C VAL A 92 -9.82 -1.34 -12.40
N TYR A 93 -9.98 -0.30 -13.22
CA TYR A 93 -10.44 1.02 -12.76
C TYR A 93 -11.91 1.06 -12.35
N SER A 94 -12.74 0.16 -12.88
CA SER A 94 -14.14 0.04 -12.48
C SER A 94 -14.30 -0.58 -11.09
N TYR A 95 -13.51 -1.62 -10.78
CA TYR A 95 -13.55 -2.30 -9.49
C TYR A 95 -12.73 -1.59 -8.41
N PHE A 96 -11.63 -0.93 -8.81
CA PHE A 96 -10.72 -0.29 -7.88
C PHE A 96 -10.40 1.15 -8.32
N PRO A 97 -11.35 2.10 -8.23
CA PRO A 97 -11.18 3.45 -8.75
C PRO A 97 -10.06 4.25 -8.06
N LYS A 98 -9.69 3.89 -6.82
CA LYS A 98 -8.57 4.50 -6.09
C LYS A 98 -7.21 4.21 -6.70
N ILE A 99 -7.11 3.27 -7.65
CA ILE A 99 -5.83 2.87 -8.25
C ILE A 99 -5.37 3.79 -9.39
N LYS A 100 -6.22 4.71 -9.85
CA LYS A 100 -5.88 5.64 -10.96
C LYS A 100 -4.65 6.47 -10.66
N ASP A 101 -4.50 6.89 -9.41
CA ASP A 101 -3.37 7.70 -8.96
C ASP A 101 -2.20 6.85 -8.45
N ALA A 102 -2.42 5.55 -8.26
CA ALA A 102 -1.42 4.60 -7.78
C ALA A 102 -0.57 4.06 -8.94
N GLU A 103 0.58 3.49 -8.60
CA GLU A 103 1.31 2.66 -9.55
C GLU A 103 1.11 1.18 -9.21
N TRP A 104 1.01 0.36 -10.23
CA TRP A 104 0.70 -1.04 -10.07
C TRP A 104 1.14 -1.83 -11.29
N ALA A 105 1.39 -3.11 -11.10
CA ALA A 105 1.54 -4.05 -12.20
C ALA A 105 0.84 -5.36 -11.85
N VAL A 106 0.33 -6.04 -12.88
CA VAL A 106 -0.22 -7.38 -12.78
C VAL A 106 0.40 -8.24 -13.87
N GLU A 107 0.84 -9.42 -13.50
CA GLU A 107 1.32 -10.42 -14.43
C GLU A 107 0.23 -11.44 -14.67
N ILE A 108 -0.06 -11.70 -15.95
CA ILE A 108 -1.08 -12.63 -16.40
C ILE A 108 -0.38 -13.75 -17.18
N GLU A 109 -0.67 -14.99 -16.81
CA GLU A 109 -0.26 -16.20 -17.53
C GLU A 109 -1.52 -16.97 -17.90
N GLU A 110 -1.66 -17.36 -19.17
CA GLU A 110 -2.78 -18.19 -19.66
C GLU A 110 -4.17 -17.68 -19.25
N ASP A 111 -4.42 -16.36 -19.36
CA ASP A 111 -5.70 -15.73 -18.99
C ASP A 111 -6.04 -15.81 -17.49
N VAL A 112 -5.01 -15.96 -16.65
CA VAL A 112 -5.12 -15.93 -15.20
C VAL A 112 -4.06 -14.97 -14.63
N PRO A 113 -4.42 -14.01 -13.76
CA PRO A 113 -3.40 -13.25 -13.05
C PRO A 113 -2.64 -14.19 -12.11
N VAL A 114 -1.31 -14.11 -12.14
CA VAL A 114 -0.41 -14.93 -11.30
C VAL A 114 0.26 -14.12 -10.21
N ALA A 115 0.48 -12.83 -10.45
CA ALA A 115 1.10 -11.92 -9.52
C ALA A 115 0.57 -10.50 -9.69
N ALA A 116 0.47 -9.76 -8.59
CA ALA A 116 0.11 -8.35 -8.59
C ALA A 116 0.96 -7.59 -7.59
N CYS A 117 1.38 -6.38 -7.97
CA CYS A 117 2.04 -5.44 -7.09
C CYS A 117 1.34 -4.07 -7.13
N TYR A 118 1.40 -3.37 -5.99
CA TYR A 118 0.75 -2.09 -5.80
C TYR A 118 1.62 -1.17 -4.96
N GLN A 119 1.79 0.07 -5.39
CA GLN A 119 2.35 1.15 -4.60
C GLN A 119 1.49 2.40 -4.74
N LYS A 120 1.25 3.10 -3.63
CA LYS A 120 0.36 4.27 -3.63
C LYS A 120 0.88 5.40 -4.52
N GLU A 121 2.19 5.58 -4.58
CA GLU A 121 2.89 6.62 -5.32
C GLU A 121 4.19 6.02 -5.88
N ALA A 122 4.68 6.55 -7.01
CA ALA A 122 5.94 6.10 -7.60
C ALA A 122 7.11 6.33 -6.62
N GLY A 123 7.88 5.27 -6.34
CA GLY A 123 9.01 5.32 -5.41
C GLY A 123 8.61 5.27 -3.93
N SER A 124 7.41 4.79 -3.60
CA SER A 124 7.00 4.56 -2.21
C SER A 124 7.82 3.44 -1.57
N ASP A 125 8.23 3.62 -0.31
CA ASP A 125 8.88 2.57 0.50
C ASP A 125 7.96 1.38 0.84
N TYR A 126 6.67 1.49 0.51
CA TYR A 126 5.63 0.52 0.84
C TYR A 126 5.04 -0.06 -0.44
N VAL A 127 5.71 -1.08 -0.96
CA VAL A 127 5.22 -1.85 -2.11
C VAL A 127 4.52 -3.10 -1.61
N GLY A 128 3.23 -3.20 -1.94
CA GLY A 128 2.41 -4.35 -1.64
C GLY A 128 2.46 -5.39 -2.75
N THR A 129 2.41 -6.67 -2.38
CA THR A 129 2.45 -7.80 -3.31
C THR A 129 1.37 -8.82 -2.97
N PHE A 130 0.93 -9.58 -3.98
CA PHE A 130 -0.01 -10.68 -3.86
C PHE A 130 0.21 -11.67 -5.02
N PRO A 131 0.11 -13.01 -4.85
CA PRO A 131 -0.34 -13.75 -3.66
C PRO A 131 0.62 -13.76 -2.47
N CYS A 132 1.92 -13.83 -2.72
CA CYS A 132 2.93 -13.79 -1.66
C CYS A 132 3.08 -12.36 -1.16
N VAL A 133 3.02 -12.18 0.16
CA VAL A 133 3.02 -10.86 0.79
C VAL A 133 4.44 -10.40 1.09
N ASN A 134 4.77 -9.18 0.69
CA ASN A 134 6.04 -8.54 1.02
C ASN A 134 6.04 -8.18 2.50
N SER A 135 7.11 -8.55 3.20
CA SER A 135 7.33 -8.27 4.62
C SER A 135 8.32 -7.11 4.86
N ASN A 136 9.06 -6.70 3.83
CA ASN A 136 10.12 -5.70 3.90
C ASN A 136 9.68 -4.34 3.35
N THR A 137 10.24 -3.29 3.94
CA THR A 137 10.11 -1.92 3.44
C THR A 137 11.33 -1.52 2.64
N GLY A 138 11.11 -0.70 1.61
CA GLY A 138 12.15 -0.17 0.75
C GLY A 138 11.59 0.12 -0.63
N VAL A 139 12.34 0.90 -1.41
CA VAL A 139 12.02 1.13 -2.82
C VAL A 139 12.32 -0.16 -3.56
N LEU A 140 11.28 -0.84 -4.03
CA LEU A 140 11.38 -2.03 -4.87
C LEU A 140 11.04 -1.66 -6.30
N SER A 141 11.79 -2.21 -7.26
CA SER A 141 11.36 -2.18 -8.66
C SER A 141 10.13 -3.08 -8.85
N PHE A 142 9.32 -2.83 -9.89
CA PHE A 142 8.18 -3.70 -10.16
C PHE A 142 8.59 -5.13 -10.49
N GLU A 143 9.74 -5.32 -11.12
CA GLU A 143 10.25 -6.65 -11.43
C GLU A 143 10.56 -7.45 -10.16
N GLU A 144 11.24 -6.82 -9.18
CA GLU A 144 11.49 -7.44 -7.88
C GLU A 144 10.19 -7.71 -7.12
N ALA A 145 9.26 -6.76 -7.13
CA ALA A 145 7.97 -6.92 -6.46
C ALA A 145 7.13 -8.06 -7.06
N LEU A 146 7.18 -8.26 -8.38
CA LEU A 146 6.51 -9.38 -9.05
C LEU A 146 7.18 -10.72 -8.72
N LYS A 147 8.52 -10.78 -8.69
CA LYS A 147 9.25 -11.99 -8.26
C LYS A 147 8.92 -12.36 -6.81
N ILE A 148 8.82 -11.37 -5.92
CA ILE A 148 8.35 -11.56 -4.54
C ILE A 148 6.92 -12.10 -4.53
N ALA A 149 6.02 -11.49 -5.32
CA ALA A 149 4.62 -11.92 -5.42
C ALA A 149 4.47 -13.38 -5.89
N LYS A 150 5.36 -13.84 -6.78
CA LYS A 150 5.44 -15.23 -7.26
C LYS A 150 6.11 -16.19 -6.27
N GLY A 151 6.73 -15.68 -5.19
CA GLY A 151 7.47 -16.47 -4.22
C GLY A 151 8.86 -16.92 -4.71
N GLU A 152 9.41 -16.25 -5.73
CA GLU A 152 10.74 -16.53 -6.26
C GLU A 152 11.85 -15.89 -5.43
N ILE A 153 11.51 -14.83 -4.69
CA ILE A 153 12.41 -14.08 -3.80
C ILE A 153 11.74 -13.98 -2.43
N ASP A 154 12.45 -14.40 -1.40
CA ASP A 154 12.02 -14.24 -0.02
C ASP A 154 12.26 -12.80 0.46
N THR A 155 11.28 -12.27 1.20
CA THR A 155 11.35 -10.97 1.89
C THR A 155 11.41 -11.15 3.38
#